data_AF-A0A0U3BJH0-F1
#
_entry.id   AF-A0A0U3BJH0-F1
#
_cell.length_a   1.000
_cell.length_b   1.000
_cell.length_c   1.000
_cell.angle_alpha   90.00
_cell.angle_beta   90.00
_cell.angle_gamma   90.00
#
_symmetry.space_group_name_H-M   'P 1'
#
loop_
_entity.id
_entity.type
_entity.pdbx_description
1 polymer ?
#
loop_
_entity_poly.entity_id
_entity_poly.type
_entity_poly.pdbx_seq_one_letter_code
_entity_poly.pdbx_strand_id
1 'polypeptide(L)'
;MNLLTGTRRKGGRAVGKRSRSVLRALAATATVAALAVSVTSATASAAPAAIPPGLSCDTGKHAIDEYTGFALCRNNGSQTQTFWVHLVCGWAPDVDGNHVTLRPGESGQSTAHCGKIGTGIGEIHVRP
;
A
#
# COMPACT_ATOMS: atom_id res chain seq x y z
N MET A 1 52.20 25.98 34.95
CA MET A 1 52.86 24.72 35.39
C MET A 1 52.97 23.81 34.18
N ASN A 2 54.07 23.06 34.02
CA ASN A 2 54.23 22.09 32.93
C ASN A 2 53.98 20.66 33.45
N LEU A 3 53.24 19.85 32.70
CA LEU A 3 53.34 18.38 32.62
C LEU A 3 52.31 17.88 31.58
N LEU A 4 52.47 16.79 30.83
CA LEU A 4 53.59 16.18 30.06
C LEU A 4 53.06 14.84 29.50
N THR A 5 53.59 14.32 28.37
CA THR A 5 53.23 13.01 27.75
C THR A 5 51.76 12.90 27.25
N GLY A 6 51.37 12.11 26.24
CA GLY A 6 52.05 11.10 25.39
C GLY A 6 51.17 9.82 25.26
N THR A 7 51.20 8.97 24.22
CA THR A 7 52.08 8.81 23.04
C THR A 7 51.43 7.91 21.94
N ARG A 8 52.07 7.79 20.75
CA ARG A 8 51.92 6.73 19.70
C ARG A 8 50.57 6.71 18.93
N ARG A 9 50.44 6.21 17.69
CA ARG A 9 51.31 5.47 16.72
C ARG A 9 51.35 6.29 15.39
N LYS A 10 51.60 5.87 14.12
CA LYS A 10 51.86 4.56 13.44
C LYS A 10 52.93 4.68 12.31
N GLY A 11 52.72 5.55 11.31
CA GLY A 11 53.43 5.57 10.00
C GLY A 11 52.60 4.97 8.84
N GLY A 12 52.85 5.25 7.55
CA GLY A 12 53.80 6.19 6.94
C GLY A 12 54.75 5.57 5.90
N ARG A 13 54.63 5.95 4.61
CA ARG A 13 55.71 5.98 3.59
C ARG A 13 55.24 6.73 2.32
N ALA A 14 56.21 7.22 1.52
CA ALA A 14 56.02 8.05 0.33
C ALA A 14 56.46 7.32 -0.97
N VAL A 15 56.70 8.08 -2.04
CA VAL A 15 56.95 7.71 -3.47
C VAL A 15 55.65 7.81 -4.30
N GLY A 16 55.64 8.36 -5.53
CA GLY A 16 56.76 8.78 -6.40
C GLY A 16 56.50 10.06 -7.21
N LYS A 17 57.42 10.39 -8.13
CA LYS A 17 57.51 11.68 -8.84
C LYS A 17 57.61 11.47 -10.37
N ARG A 18 57.20 12.48 -11.14
CA ARG A 18 57.39 12.71 -12.61
C ARG A 18 56.27 12.23 -13.55
N SER A 19 55.62 13.24 -14.12
CA SER A 19 55.43 13.45 -15.57
C SER A 19 54.95 12.30 -16.49
N ARG A 20 53.76 12.52 -17.06
CA ARG A 20 53.65 12.76 -18.50
C ARG A 20 52.37 13.55 -18.83
N SER A 21 52.50 14.62 -19.60
CA SER A 21 51.36 15.25 -20.28
C SER A 21 51.21 14.59 -21.65
N VAL A 22 50.04 13.98 -21.91
CA VAL A 22 49.67 13.40 -23.20
C VAL A 22 48.22 13.78 -23.46
N LEU A 23 47.88 14.06 -24.72
CA LEU A 23 46.64 14.72 -25.11
C LEU A 23 45.45 13.75 -25.26
N ARG A 24 44.26 14.30 -24.99
CA ARG A 24 42.98 14.11 -25.72
C ARG A 24 42.69 12.74 -26.39
N ALA A 25 41.78 11.99 -25.77
CA ALA A 25 40.61 11.38 -26.41
C ALA A 25 39.52 11.27 -25.32
N LEU A 26 38.37 11.95 -25.37
CA LEU A 26 37.19 11.79 -26.24
C LEU A 26 36.48 10.42 -26.14
N ALA A 27 35.14 10.48 -26.18
CA ALA A 27 34.20 9.35 -26.26
C ALA A 27 34.13 8.39 -25.05
N ALA A 28 33.76 8.90 -23.88
CA ALA A 28 33.14 8.07 -22.83
C ALA A 28 31.66 7.78 -23.17
N THR A 29 31.41 6.90 -24.14
CA THR A 29 30.05 6.45 -24.48
C THR A 29 29.52 5.49 -23.43
N ALA A 30 29.03 6.05 -22.31
CA ALA A 30 28.32 5.29 -21.30
C ALA A 30 26.96 4.80 -21.85
N THR A 31 26.94 3.61 -22.44
CA THR A 31 25.70 2.92 -22.81
C THR A 31 24.96 2.50 -21.55
N VAL A 32 24.13 3.40 -21.01
CA VAL A 32 23.23 3.09 -19.91
C VAL A 32 22.26 2.01 -20.38
N ALA A 33 22.48 0.78 -19.91
CA ALA A 33 21.55 -0.32 -20.10
C ALA A 33 20.29 -0.02 -19.28
N ALA A 34 19.34 0.68 -19.90
CA ALA A 34 18.03 0.96 -19.33
C ALA A 34 17.27 -0.37 -19.22
N LEU A 35 17.46 -1.04 -18.09
CA LEU A 35 16.64 -2.16 -17.64
C LEU A 35 15.22 -1.64 -17.44
N ALA A 36 14.42 -1.72 -18.50
CA ALA A 36 12.99 -1.47 -18.46
C ALA A 36 12.34 -2.56 -17.60
N VAL A 37 12.35 -2.35 -16.28
CA VAL A 37 11.55 -3.13 -15.33
C VAL A 37 10.09 -2.83 -15.67
N SER A 38 9.52 -3.68 -16.52
CA SER A 38 8.09 -3.70 -16.79
C SER A 38 7.39 -4.07 -15.49
N VAL A 39 7.01 -3.05 -14.72
CA VAL A 39 6.15 -3.20 -13.55
C VAL A 39 4.78 -3.62 -14.05
N THR A 40 4.61 -4.93 -14.25
CA THR A 40 3.30 -5.54 -14.43
C THR A 40 2.52 -5.29 -13.15
N SER A 41 1.74 -4.21 -13.15
CA SER A 41 0.72 -3.96 -12.14
C SER A 41 -0.29 -5.10 -12.22
N ALA A 42 -0.08 -6.13 -11.40
CA ALA A 42 -1.01 -7.21 -11.24
C ALA A 42 -2.29 -6.64 -10.63
N THR A 43 -3.24 -6.29 -11.50
CA THR A 43 -4.61 -5.94 -11.12
C THR A 43 -5.23 -7.19 -10.52
N ALA A 44 -5.07 -7.36 -9.22
CA ALA A 44 -5.69 -8.39 -8.42
C ALA A 44 -7.19 -8.08 -8.34
N SER A 45 -7.90 -8.41 -9.43
CA SER A 45 -9.36 -8.46 -9.47
C SER A 45 -9.80 -9.42 -8.37
N ALA A 46 -10.32 -8.87 -7.28
CA ALA A 46 -10.67 -9.66 -6.12
C ALA A 46 -11.95 -10.44 -6.46
N ALA A 47 -11.89 -11.77 -6.38
CA ALA A 47 -13.08 -12.58 -6.56
C ALA A 47 -14.15 -12.11 -5.55
N PRO A 48 -15.38 -11.78 -6.00
CA PRO A 48 -16.36 -11.10 -5.17
C PRO A 48 -16.59 -11.93 -3.91
N ALA A 49 -16.29 -11.34 -2.75
CA ALA A 49 -16.34 -12.03 -1.47
C ALA A 49 -17.73 -12.63 -1.28
N ALA A 50 -17.81 -13.97 -1.31
CA ALA A 50 -19.08 -14.68 -1.27
C ALA A 50 -19.83 -14.32 0.01
N ILE A 51 -21.00 -13.69 -0.17
CA ILE A 51 -21.82 -13.19 0.95
C ILE A 51 -22.09 -14.37 1.90
N PRO A 52 -21.80 -14.23 3.22
CA PRO A 52 -21.88 -15.34 4.16
C PRO A 52 -23.29 -15.96 4.18
N PRO A 53 -23.41 -17.30 4.24
CA PRO A 53 -24.68 -17.98 4.02
C PRO A 53 -25.73 -17.60 5.07
N GLY A 54 -26.89 -17.10 4.60
CA GLY A 54 -27.95 -16.55 5.45
C GLY A 54 -27.87 -15.04 5.64
N LEU A 55 -26.78 -14.38 5.27
CA LEU A 55 -26.75 -12.94 5.07
C LEU A 55 -27.14 -12.62 3.61
N SER A 56 -27.83 -11.50 3.40
CA SER A 56 -28.17 -10.98 2.08
C SER A 56 -27.78 -9.51 2.06
N CYS A 57 -26.85 -9.14 1.17
CA CYS A 57 -26.23 -7.81 1.18
C CYS A 57 -26.30 -7.14 -0.18
N ASP A 58 -26.59 -5.85 -0.17
CA ASP A 58 -26.41 -4.93 -1.27
C ASP A 58 -25.20 -4.04 -0.98
N THR A 59 -24.36 -3.76 -1.98
CA THR A 59 -23.11 -3.01 -1.83
C THR A 59 -22.99 -1.94 -2.89
N GLY A 60 -22.68 -0.71 -2.49
CA GLY A 60 -22.60 0.41 -3.43
C GLY A 60 -21.67 1.53 -2.98
N LYS A 61 -21.31 2.38 -3.94
CA LYS A 61 -20.64 3.67 -3.69
C LYS A 61 -21.69 4.74 -3.41
N HIS A 62 -21.31 5.77 -2.67
CA HIS A 62 -22.17 6.92 -2.45
C HIS A 62 -22.28 7.76 -3.74
N ALA A 63 -23.50 8.06 -4.20
CA ALA A 63 -23.76 8.64 -5.52
C ALA A 63 -23.20 10.07 -5.79
N ILE A 64 -22.55 10.68 -4.78
CA ILE A 64 -21.91 12.00 -4.84
C ILE A 64 -20.44 11.90 -4.38
N ASP A 65 -19.99 10.74 -3.90
CA ASP A 65 -18.66 10.55 -3.31
C ASP A 65 -18.08 9.15 -3.60
N GLU A 66 -17.25 9.09 -4.65
CA GLU A 66 -16.50 7.89 -5.08
C GLU A 66 -15.54 7.30 -4.03
N TYR A 67 -15.32 8.00 -2.90
CA TYR A 67 -14.50 7.53 -1.79
C TYR A 67 -15.33 6.91 -0.65
N THR A 68 -16.65 7.15 -0.59
CA THR A 68 -17.55 6.55 0.42
C THR A 68 -18.25 5.32 -0.15
N GLY A 69 -18.18 4.21 0.57
CA GLY A 69 -18.80 2.93 0.18
C GLY A 69 -19.56 2.29 1.33
N PHE A 70 -20.63 1.57 1.01
CA PHE A 70 -21.51 0.94 1.99
C PHE A 70 -21.82 -0.51 1.65
N ALA A 71 -22.14 -1.28 2.69
CA ALA A 71 -22.83 -2.56 2.61
C ALA A 71 -24.12 -2.49 3.44
N LEU A 72 -25.27 -2.67 2.78
CA LEU A 72 -26.59 -2.82 3.39
C LEU A 72 -26.90 -4.30 3.49
N CYS A 73 -26.80 -4.87 4.70
CA CYS A 73 -27.02 -6.30 4.92
C CYS A 73 -28.28 -6.59 5.73
N ARG A 74 -28.92 -7.70 5.38
CA ARG A 74 -30.08 -8.31 6.03
C ARG A 74 -29.66 -9.68 6.55
N ASN A 75 -29.94 -9.96 7.82
CA ASN A 75 -29.73 -11.30 8.37
C ASN A 75 -31.01 -12.14 8.19
N ASN A 76 -31.00 -13.00 7.18
CA ASN A 76 -32.05 -13.98 6.88
C ASN A 76 -31.76 -15.36 7.51
N GLY A 77 -30.62 -15.51 8.21
CA GLY A 77 -30.23 -16.72 8.93
C GLY A 77 -30.92 -16.85 10.29
N SER A 78 -30.74 -18.00 10.93
CA SER A 78 -31.31 -18.32 12.26
C SER A 78 -30.40 -17.97 13.44
N GLN A 79 -29.20 -17.44 13.18
CA GLN A 79 -28.21 -17.04 14.19
C GLN A 79 -27.89 -15.54 14.08
N THR A 80 -27.46 -14.94 15.18
CA THR A 80 -26.88 -13.58 15.17
C THR A 80 -25.57 -13.59 14.38
N GLN A 81 -25.39 -12.65 13.46
CA GLN A 81 -24.20 -12.52 12.62
C GLN A 81 -23.63 -11.10 12.73
N THR A 82 -22.31 -10.97 12.73
CA THR A 82 -21.65 -9.69 12.48
C THR A 82 -21.38 -9.55 10.98
N PHE A 83 -21.26 -8.31 10.50
CA PHE A 83 -20.67 -8.03 9.21
C PHE A 83 -19.99 -6.66 9.20
N TRP A 84 -19.13 -6.43 8.21
CA TRP A 84 -18.66 -5.10 7.84
C TRP A 84 -18.40 -4.98 6.33
N VAL A 85 -18.37 -3.74 5.84
CA VAL A 85 -17.87 -3.41 4.50
C VAL A 85 -16.35 -3.33 4.52
N HIS A 86 -15.70 -3.86 3.49
CA HIS A 86 -14.27 -3.71 3.24
C HIS A 86 -14.11 -3.05 1.87
N LEU A 87 -13.48 -1.87 1.81
CA LEU A 87 -13.28 -1.09 0.61
C LEU A 87 -11.84 -1.21 0.13
N VAL A 88 -11.66 -1.63 -1.12
CA VAL A 88 -10.36 -1.64 -1.78
C VAL A 88 -10.10 -0.25 -2.36
N CYS A 89 -9.10 0.46 -1.82
CA CYS A 89 -8.87 1.89 -2.07
C CYS A 89 -7.78 2.18 -3.12
N GLY A 90 -7.37 1.15 -3.88
CA GLY A 90 -6.53 1.23 -5.06
C GLY A 90 -5.07 1.55 -4.72
N TRP A 91 -4.73 2.84 -4.66
CA TRP A 91 -3.40 3.34 -4.26
C TRP A 91 -3.35 3.84 -2.81
N ALA A 92 -4.52 4.09 -2.20
CA ALA A 92 -4.63 4.31 -0.76
C ALA A 92 -4.74 2.96 -0.03
N PRO A 93 -4.37 2.88 1.26
CA PRO A 93 -4.63 1.67 2.05
C PRO A 93 -6.12 1.38 2.12
N ASP A 94 -6.46 0.10 2.01
CA ASP A 94 -7.82 -0.41 2.11
C ASP A 94 -8.42 -0.17 3.50
N VAL A 95 -9.75 -0.03 3.59
CA VAL A 95 -10.43 0.32 4.84
C VAL A 95 -11.61 -0.59 5.14
N ASP A 96 -11.68 -1.05 6.38
CA ASP A 96 -12.84 -1.72 6.97
C ASP A 96 -13.79 -0.69 7.60
N GLY A 97 -15.09 -0.90 7.44
CA GLY A 97 -16.15 -0.08 8.01
C GLY A 97 -16.52 -0.46 9.44
N ASN A 98 -17.58 0.17 9.96
CA ASN A 98 -18.13 -0.18 11.26
C ASN A 98 -18.64 -1.64 11.28
N HIS A 99 -18.17 -2.43 12.24
CA HIS A 99 -18.73 -3.75 12.54
C HIS A 99 -20.19 -3.61 13.00
N VAL A 100 -21.10 -4.33 12.36
CA VAL A 100 -22.53 -4.32 12.67
C VAL A 100 -23.00 -5.73 12.99
N THR A 101 -23.49 -5.95 14.20
CA THR A 101 -24.07 -7.22 14.64
C THR A 101 -25.60 -7.19 14.46
N LEU A 102 -26.13 -8.14 13.69
CA LEU A 102 -27.55 -8.29 13.37
C LEU A 102 -28.10 -9.61 13.92
N ARG A 103 -29.20 -9.55 14.66
CA ARG A 103 -30.02 -10.73 15.00
C ARG A 103 -30.75 -11.27 13.75
N PRO A 104 -31.26 -12.51 13.79
CA PRO A 104 -32.21 -13.02 12.80
C PRO A 104 -33.35 -12.02 12.54
N GLY A 105 -33.56 -11.62 11.29
CA GLY A 105 -34.60 -10.66 10.92
C GLY A 105 -34.27 -9.19 11.18
N GLU A 106 -33.03 -8.83 11.52
CA GLU A 106 -32.54 -7.44 11.54
C GLU A 106 -31.85 -7.06 10.22
N SER A 107 -31.78 -5.74 9.96
CA SER A 107 -31.02 -5.13 8.86
C SER A 107 -30.07 -4.08 9.42
N GLY A 108 -28.96 -3.81 8.75
CA GLY A 108 -28.06 -2.71 9.11
C GLY A 108 -27.17 -2.26 7.96
N GLN A 109 -26.41 -1.19 8.22
CA GLN A 109 -25.47 -0.62 7.26
C GLN A 109 -24.06 -0.52 7.87
N SER A 110 -23.09 -1.09 7.17
CA SER A 110 -21.67 -0.81 7.40
C SER A 110 -21.18 0.15 6.32
N THR A 111 -20.47 1.20 6.71
CA THR A 111 -20.00 2.27 5.83
C THR A 111 -18.54 2.56 6.12
N ALA A 112 -17.75 2.83 5.08
CA ALA A 112 -16.36 3.26 5.19
C ALA A 112 -16.03 4.35 4.16
N HIS A 113 -14.88 5.01 4.34
CA HIS A 113 -14.41 6.09 3.47
C HIS A 113 -12.92 5.91 3.15
N CYS A 114 -12.59 5.70 1.87
CA CYS A 114 -11.21 5.63 1.39
C CYS A 114 -10.48 6.96 1.59
N GLY A 115 -9.17 6.90 1.88
CA GLY A 115 -8.35 8.11 1.98
C GLY A 115 -8.28 8.87 0.65
N LYS A 116 -8.41 10.20 0.69
CA LYS A 116 -8.40 11.12 -0.48
C LYS A 116 -7.08 11.20 -1.28
N ILE A 117 -6.15 10.28 -1.00
CA ILE A 117 -4.89 10.08 -1.73
C ILE A 117 -4.99 8.94 -2.77
N GLY A 118 -6.06 8.14 -2.72
CA GLY A 118 -6.34 7.06 -3.67
C GLY A 118 -7.15 7.52 -4.89
N THR A 119 -7.47 6.59 -5.77
CA THR A 119 -8.25 6.82 -7.01
C THR A 119 -9.76 6.67 -6.80
N GLY A 120 -10.25 6.85 -5.57
CA GLY A 120 -11.57 6.39 -5.13
C GLY A 120 -11.61 4.88 -4.87
N ILE A 121 -12.81 4.35 -4.61
CA ILE A 121 -13.05 2.92 -4.38
C ILE A 121 -12.88 2.13 -5.69
N GLY A 122 -12.00 1.14 -5.66
CA GLY A 122 -11.88 0.12 -6.73
C GLY A 122 -12.95 -0.95 -6.59
N GLU A 123 -12.97 -1.64 -5.44
CA GLU A 123 -13.87 -2.76 -5.16
C GLU A 123 -14.52 -2.64 -3.78
N ILE A 124 -15.68 -3.28 -3.61
CA ILE A 124 -16.43 -3.35 -2.35
C ILE A 124 -16.68 -4.82 -2.01
N HIS A 125 -16.39 -5.20 -0.78
CA HIS A 125 -16.60 -6.55 -0.27
C HIS A 125 -17.36 -6.51 1.07
N VAL A 126 -18.05 -7.60 1.39
CA VAL A 126 -18.61 -7.83 2.73
C VAL A 126 -17.79 -8.90 3.44
N ARG A 127 -17.53 -8.68 4.73
CA ARG A 127 -16.87 -9.64 5.63
C ARG A 127 -17.82 -10.03 6.78
N PRO A 128 -17.88 -11.31 7.21
CA PRO A 128 -18.56 -11.76 8.43
C PRO A 128 -17.69 -11.61 9.69
#